data_AF-A0A6I6A1Q8-F1
#
_entry.id   AF-A0A6I6A1Q8-F1
#
_cell.length_a   1.000
_cell.length_b   1.000
_cell.length_c   1.000
_cell.angle_alpha   90.00
_cell.angle_beta   90.00
_cell.angle_gamma   90.00
#
_symmetry.space_group_name_H-M   'P 1'
#
loop_
_entity.id
_entity.type
_entity.pdbx_description
1 polymer ?
#
loop_
_entity_poly.entity_id
_entity_poly.type
_entity_poly.pdbx_seq_one_letter_code
_entity_poly.pdbx_strand_id
1 'polypeptide(L)'
;MVDQDTEAAIADLWRFYEEHAEQARQHETLRASATSVLAGIASAVLAFVGVDGINRSDVPAGLAVVLVSTLGVVLSLKHYERNRMHTAVMKATRDEIETLRRSGGRGRSASAISAKAVAQHDRDFAVLRRRHQARSRVTRARLHLLWAALPGGIGVVGVVVVVAAAWRP
;
A
#
# COMPACT_ATOMS: atom_id res chain seq x y z
N MET A 1 -10.69 30.65 -28.03
CA MET A 1 -10.37 31.39 -26.80
C MET A 1 -11.02 30.59 -25.67
N VAL A 2 -10.24 30.07 -24.73
CA VAL A 2 -10.81 29.34 -23.59
C VAL A 2 -11.54 30.36 -22.72
N ASP A 3 -12.79 30.06 -22.37
CA ASP A 3 -13.60 30.95 -21.55
C ASP A 3 -13.06 31.03 -20.11
N GLN A 4 -13.26 32.16 -19.43
CA GLN A 4 -12.74 32.41 -18.08
C GLN A 4 -13.22 31.33 -17.08
N ASP A 5 -14.45 30.84 -17.24
CA ASP A 5 -15.00 29.78 -16.38
C ASP A 5 -14.27 28.45 -16.59
N THR A 6 -13.78 28.19 -17.80
CA THR A 6 -13.03 26.97 -18.12
C THR A 6 -11.63 27.01 -17.50
N GLU A 7 -10.96 28.16 -17.53
CA GLU A 7 -9.66 28.32 -16.84
C GLU A 7 -9.82 28.17 -15.33
N ALA A 8 -10.89 28.72 -14.73
CA ALA A 8 -11.20 28.53 -13.32
C ALA A 8 -11.43 27.05 -12.96
N ALA A 9 -12.20 26.32 -13.78
CA ALA A 9 -12.42 24.89 -13.60
C ALA A 9 -11.13 24.06 -13.72
N ILE A 10 -10.25 24.39 -14.67
CA ILE A 10 -8.95 23.74 -14.83
C ILE A 10 -8.07 23.99 -13.60
N ALA A 11 -8.05 25.22 -13.07
CA ALA A 11 -7.29 25.57 -11.88
C ALA A 11 -7.77 24.79 -10.65
N ASP A 12 -9.08 24.64 -10.46
CA ASP A 12 -9.65 23.85 -9.37
C ASP A 12 -9.28 22.36 -9.49
N LEU A 13 -9.35 21.79 -10.71
CA LEU A 13 -8.93 20.40 -10.95
C LEU A 13 -7.44 20.18 -10.69
N TRP A 14 -6.59 21.17 -10.97
CA TRP A 14 -5.17 21.09 -10.62
C TRP A 14 -4.95 21.07 -9.11
N ARG A 15 -5.66 21.92 -8.35
CA ARG A 15 -5.60 21.88 -6.87
C ARG A 15 -6.05 20.53 -6.33
N PHE A 16 -7.13 19.97 -6.87
CA PHE A 16 -7.62 18.65 -6.51
C PHE A 16 -6.62 17.53 -6.87
N TYR A 17 -5.95 17.64 -8.03
CA TYR A 17 -4.88 16.73 -8.41
C TYR A 17 -3.71 16.79 -7.42
N GLU A 18 -3.27 17.99 -7.04
CA GLU A 18 -2.15 18.19 -6.11
C GLU A 18 -2.43 17.62 -4.72
N GLU A 19 -3.65 17.79 -4.21
CA GLU A 19 -4.08 17.21 -2.93
C GLU A 19 -3.93 15.67 -2.95
N HIS A 20 -4.41 15.03 -4.01
CA HIS A 20 -4.27 13.58 -4.14
C HIS A 20 -2.82 13.13 -4.40
N ALA A 21 -2.01 13.94 -5.08
CA ALA A 21 -0.58 13.67 -5.23
C ALA A 21 0.12 13.70 -3.87
N GLU A 22 -0.25 14.61 -2.98
CA GLU A 22 0.27 14.68 -1.63
C GLU A 22 -0.18 13.48 -0.79
N GLN A 23 -1.46 13.14 -0.79
CA GLN A 23 -2.00 11.97 -0.08
C GLN A 23 -1.36 10.66 -0.56
N ALA A 24 -1.12 10.51 -1.87
CA ALA A 24 -0.41 9.38 -2.44
C ALA A 24 1.04 9.27 -1.90
N ARG A 25 1.78 10.38 -1.87
CA ARG A 25 3.13 10.44 -1.28
C ARG A 25 3.11 10.11 0.21
N GLN A 26 2.18 10.68 0.96
CA GLN A 26 2.04 10.43 2.41
C GLN A 26 1.80 8.94 2.69
N HIS A 27 0.95 8.26 1.94
CA HIS A 27 0.75 6.82 2.11
C HIS A 27 1.98 5.98 1.77
N GLU A 28 2.79 6.40 0.78
CA GLU A 28 4.06 5.76 0.49
C GLU A 28 5.08 5.95 1.63
N THR A 29 5.20 7.17 2.16
CA THR A 29 6.04 7.49 3.32
C THR A 29 5.62 6.72 4.56
N LEU A 30 4.31 6.67 4.86
CA LEU A 30 3.77 5.90 5.98
C LEU A 30 4.05 4.41 5.83
N ARG A 31 3.92 3.87 4.62
CA ARG A 31 4.27 2.48 4.33
C ARG A 31 5.75 2.18 4.63
N ALA A 32 6.64 3.03 4.13
CA ALA A 32 8.08 2.88 4.36
C ALA A 32 8.43 3.00 5.85
N SER A 33 7.90 4.02 6.53
CA SER A 33 8.13 4.26 7.95
C SER A 33 7.62 3.10 8.81
N ALA A 34 6.37 2.66 8.61
CA ALA A 34 5.81 1.52 9.33
C ALA A 34 6.61 0.23 9.11
N THR A 35 7.01 -0.05 7.86
CA THR A 35 7.82 -1.24 7.56
C THR A 35 9.17 -1.19 8.29
N SER A 36 9.86 -0.05 8.26
CA SER A 36 11.15 0.12 8.94
C SER A 36 11.04 0.00 10.46
N VAL A 37 10.01 0.61 11.07
CA VAL A 37 9.79 0.53 12.53
C VAL A 37 9.49 -0.91 12.96
N LEU A 38 8.58 -1.59 12.27
CA LEU A 38 8.21 -2.97 12.60
C LEU A 38 9.37 -3.94 12.37
N ALA A 39 10.15 -3.75 11.28
CA ALA A 39 11.36 -4.53 11.04
C ALA A 39 12.41 -4.30 12.12
N GLY A 40 12.60 -3.06 12.59
CA GLY A 40 13.49 -2.72 13.69
C GLY A 40 13.08 -3.41 15.00
N ILE A 41 11.79 -3.35 15.36
CA ILE A 41 11.26 -4.04 16.54
C ILE A 41 11.50 -5.55 16.45
N ALA A 42 11.15 -6.16 15.32
CA ALA A 42 11.32 -7.59 15.12
C ALA A 42 12.80 -8.00 15.16
N SER A 43 13.69 -7.20 14.58
CA SER A 43 15.13 -7.45 14.60
C SER A 43 15.71 -7.36 16.02
N ALA A 44 15.26 -6.38 16.82
CA ALA A 44 15.65 -6.27 18.22
C ALA A 44 15.21 -7.50 19.03
N VAL A 45 13.95 -7.94 18.87
CA VAL A 45 13.44 -9.14 19.54
C VAL A 45 14.24 -10.39 19.13
N LEU A 46 14.53 -10.56 17.83
CA LEU A 46 15.34 -11.69 17.34
C LEU A 46 16.78 -11.65 17.86
N ALA A 47 17.38 -10.47 17.98
CA ALA A 47 18.73 -10.32 18.53
C ALA A 47 18.78 -10.79 19.99
N PHE A 48 17.78 -10.46 20.81
CA PHE A 48 17.68 -10.93 22.19
C PHE A 48 17.56 -12.46 22.30
N VAL A 49 16.74 -13.08 21.44
CA VAL A 49 16.60 -14.55 21.38
C VAL A 49 17.92 -15.26 21.02
N GLY A 50 18.81 -14.59 20.28
CA GLY A 50 20.08 -15.17 19.84
C GLY A 50 21.17 -15.23 20.89
N VAL A 51 21.06 -14.49 22.01
CA VAL A 51 22.18 -14.29 22.96
C VAL A 51 22.55 -15.57 23.71
N ASP A 52 21.56 -16.25 24.31
CA ASP A 52 21.77 -17.45 25.13
C ASP A 52 21.42 -18.75 24.39
N GLY A 53 21.22 -18.64 23.07
CA GLY A 53 20.66 -19.69 22.23
C GLY A 53 19.14 -19.86 22.40
N ILE A 54 18.51 -20.50 21.43
CA ILE A 54 17.04 -20.64 21.37
C ILE A 54 16.57 -21.62 22.45
N ASN A 55 15.72 -21.18 23.38
CA ASN A 55 15.16 -21.95 24.49
C ASN A 55 13.62 -21.90 24.47
N ARG A 56 12.95 -22.77 25.24
CA ARG A 56 11.46 -22.79 25.32
C ARG A 56 10.86 -21.46 25.77
N SER A 57 11.60 -20.69 26.57
CA SER A 57 11.22 -19.35 27.02
C SER A 57 11.10 -18.34 25.87
N ASP A 58 11.63 -18.64 24.68
CA ASP A 58 11.63 -17.73 23.53
C ASP A 58 10.40 -17.88 22.64
N VAL A 59 9.53 -18.87 22.91
CA VAL A 59 8.27 -19.05 22.18
C VAL A 59 7.42 -17.76 22.16
N PRO A 60 7.22 -17.03 23.28
CA PRO A 60 6.49 -15.77 23.26
C PRO A 60 7.17 -14.69 22.40
N ALA A 61 8.50 -14.62 22.41
CA ALA A 61 9.25 -13.67 21.59
C ALA A 61 9.11 -13.98 20.10
N GLY A 62 9.24 -15.26 19.71
CA GLY A 62 9.01 -15.70 18.34
C GLY A 62 7.57 -15.42 17.86
N LEU A 63 6.56 -15.67 18.71
CA LEU A 63 5.17 -15.32 18.42
C LEU A 63 4.98 -13.80 18.24
N ALA A 64 5.60 -12.98 19.08
CA ALA A 64 5.56 -11.53 18.94
C ALA A 64 6.15 -11.08 17.59
N VAL A 65 7.27 -11.66 17.15
CA VAL A 65 7.86 -11.40 15.82
C VAL A 65 6.90 -11.78 14.70
N VAL A 66 6.24 -12.93 14.78
CA VAL A 66 5.24 -13.38 13.79
C VAL A 66 4.07 -12.39 13.70
N LEU A 67 3.54 -11.94 14.85
CA LEU A 67 2.44 -10.98 14.90
C LEU A 67 2.83 -9.62 14.31
N VAL A 68 3.97 -9.07 14.73
CA VAL A 68 4.51 -7.79 14.22
C VAL A 68 4.75 -7.86 12.72
N SER A 69 5.32 -8.95 12.24
CA SER A 69 5.57 -9.19 10.82
C SER A 69 4.27 -9.29 10.01
N THR A 70 3.28 -10.00 10.53
CA THR A 70 1.96 -10.11 9.90
C THR A 70 1.29 -8.74 9.80
N LEU A 71 1.36 -7.94 10.87
CA LEU A 71 0.87 -6.57 10.85
C LEU A 71 1.59 -5.72 9.79
N GLY A 72 2.91 -5.85 9.66
CA GLY A 72 3.69 -5.16 8.64
C GLY A 72 3.26 -5.50 7.22
N VAL A 73 2.99 -6.78 6.93
CA VAL A 73 2.43 -7.21 5.64
C VAL A 73 1.07 -6.55 5.39
N VAL A 74 0.16 -6.59 6.38
CA VAL A 74 -1.19 -6.04 6.25
C VAL A 74 -1.16 -4.53 6.02
N LEU A 75 -0.38 -3.78 6.80
CA LEU A 75 -0.23 -2.32 6.66
C LEU A 75 0.38 -1.96 5.30
N SER A 76 1.39 -2.70 4.86
CA SER A 76 2.05 -2.49 3.56
C SER A 76 1.07 -2.65 2.40
N LEU A 77 0.22 -3.69 2.45
CA LEU A 77 -0.85 -3.91 1.47
C LEU A 77 -1.92 -2.81 1.54
N LYS A 78 -2.29 -2.38 2.75
CA LYS A 78 -3.34 -1.36 2.94
C LYS A 78 -2.93 0.02 2.42
N HIS A 79 -1.71 0.45 2.74
CA HIS A 79 -1.17 1.71 2.22
C HIS A 79 -0.96 1.65 0.71
N TYR A 80 -0.58 0.49 0.16
CA TYR A 80 -0.51 0.31 -1.28
C TYR A 80 -1.88 0.48 -1.95
N GLU A 81 -2.94 -0.13 -1.43
CA GLU A 81 -4.31 0.03 -1.94
C GLU A 81 -4.71 1.52 -1.99
N ARG A 82 -4.53 2.24 -0.87
CA ARG A 82 -4.83 3.67 -0.79
C ARG A 82 -4.01 4.52 -1.76
N ASN A 83 -2.70 4.29 -1.85
CA ASN A 83 -1.84 4.97 -2.82
C ASN A 83 -2.35 4.74 -4.27
N ARG A 84 -2.76 3.50 -4.60
CA ARG A 84 -3.31 3.17 -5.92
C ARG A 84 -4.65 3.86 -6.19
N MET A 85 -5.49 4.04 -5.17
CA MET A 85 -6.72 4.80 -5.27
C MET A 85 -6.42 6.26 -5.64
N HIS A 86 -5.55 6.94 -4.89
CA HIS A 86 -5.18 8.33 -5.19
C HIS A 86 -4.54 8.49 -6.56
N THR A 87 -3.65 7.58 -6.96
CA THR A 87 -3.06 7.57 -8.30
C THR A 87 -4.11 7.42 -9.40
N ALA A 88 -5.16 6.61 -9.17
CA ALA A 88 -6.24 6.44 -10.12
C ALA A 88 -7.09 7.71 -10.25
N VAL A 89 -7.39 8.38 -9.13
CA VAL A 89 -8.09 9.67 -9.14
C VAL A 89 -7.25 10.73 -9.86
N MET A 90 -5.96 10.86 -9.53
CA MET A 90 -5.03 11.78 -10.22
C MET A 90 -5.03 11.58 -11.73
N LYS A 91 -5.00 10.32 -12.19
CA LYS A 91 -5.08 10.02 -13.63
C LYS A 91 -6.39 10.53 -14.23
N ALA A 92 -7.52 10.21 -13.61
CA ALA A 92 -8.82 10.63 -14.11
C ALA A 92 -8.98 12.17 -14.11
N THR A 93 -8.45 12.86 -13.09
CA THR A 93 -8.43 14.32 -13.02
C THR A 93 -7.59 14.90 -14.16
N ARG A 94 -6.40 14.33 -14.43
CA ARG A 94 -5.55 14.75 -15.55
C ARG A 94 -6.23 14.55 -16.90
N ASP A 95 -6.87 13.41 -17.11
CA ASP A 95 -7.60 13.09 -18.34
C ASP A 95 -8.75 14.10 -18.57
N GLU A 96 -9.42 14.58 -17.51
CA GLU A 96 -10.45 15.60 -17.63
C GLU A 96 -9.88 16.99 -17.92
N ILE A 97 -8.78 17.39 -17.27
CA ILE A 97 -8.09 18.66 -17.58
C ILE A 97 -7.71 18.69 -19.06
N GLU A 98 -7.19 17.58 -19.59
CA GLU A 98 -6.86 17.46 -21.01
C GLU A 98 -8.11 17.54 -21.90
N THR A 99 -9.21 16.93 -21.46
CA THR A 99 -10.50 17.01 -22.16
C THR A 99 -11.03 18.45 -22.21
N LEU A 100 -10.98 19.18 -21.10
CA LEU A 100 -11.36 20.59 -21.01
C LEU A 100 -10.53 21.47 -21.94
N ARG A 101 -9.20 21.27 -21.95
CA ARG A 101 -8.29 21.99 -22.85
C ARG A 101 -8.56 21.73 -24.33
N ARG A 102 -8.93 20.49 -24.69
CA ARG A 102 -9.25 20.11 -26.08
C ARG A 102 -10.65 20.54 -26.52
N SER A 103 -11.64 20.53 -25.62
CA SER A 103 -13.06 20.76 -25.95
C SER A 103 -13.51 22.21 -25.78
N GLY A 104 -12.72 23.07 -25.12
CA GLY A 104 -13.02 24.49 -24.97
C GLY A 104 -14.21 24.81 -24.07
N GLY A 105 -14.54 23.95 -23.08
CA GLY A 105 -15.40 24.36 -21.96
C GLY A 105 -16.59 23.46 -21.58
N ARG A 106 -16.68 22.21 -22.03
CA ARG A 106 -17.63 21.23 -21.46
C ARG A 106 -16.90 20.09 -20.74
N GLY A 107 -16.43 20.36 -19.54
CA GLY A 107 -15.85 19.35 -18.65
C GLY A 107 -16.83 18.87 -17.60
N ARG A 108 -16.54 17.70 -17.04
CA ARG A 108 -17.22 17.11 -15.89
C ARG A 108 -16.70 17.73 -14.59
N SER A 109 -17.58 17.81 -13.60
CA SER A 109 -17.22 18.23 -12.24
C SER A 109 -16.18 17.29 -11.62
N ALA A 110 -15.27 17.83 -10.80
CA ALA A 110 -14.28 17.08 -10.01
C ALA A 110 -14.90 15.91 -9.23
N SER A 111 -16.08 16.13 -8.65
CA SER A 111 -16.84 15.11 -7.91
C SER A 111 -17.25 13.91 -8.78
N ALA A 112 -17.66 14.16 -10.04
CA ALA A 112 -18.05 13.12 -10.98
C ALA A 112 -16.84 12.31 -11.49
N ILE A 113 -15.70 12.97 -11.67
CA ILE A 113 -14.43 12.32 -12.03
C ILE A 113 -13.97 11.40 -10.90
N SER A 114 -13.96 11.91 -9.67
CA SER A 114 -13.59 11.15 -8.47
C SER A 114 -14.51 9.95 -8.28
N ALA A 115 -15.83 10.14 -8.34
CA ALA A 115 -16.79 9.05 -8.24
C ALA A 115 -16.58 7.97 -9.31
N LYS A 116 -16.29 8.36 -10.57
CA LYS A 116 -16.00 7.40 -11.64
C LYS A 116 -14.67 6.68 -11.42
N ALA A 117 -13.63 7.39 -11.01
CA ALA A 117 -12.31 6.82 -10.74
C ALA A 117 -12.35 5.83 -9.57
N VAL A 118 -13.06 6.18 -8.49
CA VAL A 118 -13.32 5.29 -7.36
C VAL A 118 -14.12 4.09 -7.79
N ALA A 119 -15.23 4.25 -8.53
CA ALA A 119 -16.02 3.14 -9.02
C ALA A 119 -15.25 2.21 -10.00
N GLN A 120 -14.27 2.75 -10.73
CA GLN A 120 -13.38 1.95 -11.58
C GLN A 120 -12.33 1.22 -10.75
N HIS A 121 -11.71 1.92 -9.79
CA HIS A 121 -10.79 1.34 -8.83
C HIS A 121 -11.45 0.19 -8.04
N ASP A 122 -12.66 0.41 -7.51
CA ASP A 122 -13.43 -0.59 -6.76
C ASP A 122 -13.76 -1.81 -7.62
N ARG A 123 -14.06 -1.63 -8.91
CA ARG A 123 -14.27 -2.75 -9.84
C ARG A 123 -12.97 -3.53 -10.08
N ASP A 124 -11.88 -2.83 -10.36
CA ASP A 124 -10.58 -3.46 -10.58
C ASP A 124 -10.10 -4.20 -9.31
N PHE A 125 -10.31 -3.61 -8.13
CA PHE A 125 -9.99 -4.22 -6.84
C PHE A 125 -10.98 -5.30 -6.43
N ALA A 126 -12.26 -5.23 -6.77
CA ALA A 126 -13.23 -6.31 -6.54
C ALA A 126 -12.89 -7.54 -7.39
N VAL A 127 -12.48 -7.33 -8.65
CA VAL A 127 -11.99 -8.41 -9.52
C VAL A 127 -10.66 -8.97 -9.01
N LEU A 128 -9.75 -8.12 -8.52
CA LEU A 128 -8.53 -8.56 -7.87
C LEU A 128 -8.81 -9.32 -6.56
N ARG A 129 -9.75 -8.91 -5.72
CA ARG A 129 -10.19 -9.64 -4.52
C ARG A 129 -10.74 -11.03 -4.88
N ARG A 130 -11.52 -11.13 -5.96
CA ARG A 130 -12.06 -12.42 -6.44
C ARG A 130 -10.97 -13.31 -7.08
N ARG A 131 -9.99 -12.71 -7.77
CA ARG A 131 -8.90 -13.45 -8.45
C ARG A 131 -7.68 -13.73 -7.57
N HIS A 132 -7.47 -13.03 -6.46
CA HIS A 132 -6.38 -13.31 -5.54
C HIS A 132 -6.51 -14.67 -4.83
N GLN A 133 -7.69 -15.30 -4.89
CA GLN A 133 -7.91 -16.69 -4.46
C GLN A 133 -7.52 -17.72 -5.54
N ALA A 134 -7.31 -17.31 -6.79
CA ALA A 134 -7.03 -18.18 -7.94
C ALA A 134 -5.87 -17.66 -8.80
N ARG A 135 -4.63 -17.94 -8.35
CA ARG A 135 -3.43 -18.27 -9.18
C ARG A 135 -2.87 -17.23 -10.18
N SER A 136 -1.63 -16.77 -9.96
CA SER A 136 -0.61 -16.49 -11.03
C SER A 136 0.73 -16.03 -10.41
N ARG A 137 1.79 -16.84 -10.54
CA ARG A 137 3.04 -16.75 -9.76
C ARG A 137 4.23 -15.99 -10.38
N VAL A 138 4.29 -15.63 -11.67
CA VAL A 138 5.62 -15.26 -12.23
C VAL A 138 5.71 -13.94 -13.02
N THR A 139 4.71 -13.50 -13.78
CA THR A 139 4.87 -12.30 -14.64
C THR A 139 4.49 -10.96 -13.98
N ARG A 140 4.34 -10.94 -12.65
CA ARG A 140 3.90 -9.76 -11.87
C ARG A 140 4.66 -9.65 -10.54
N ALA A 141 5.98 -9.71 -10.58
CA ALA A 141 6.81 -9.20 -9.48
C ALA A 141 6.66 -7.67 -9.38
N ARG A 142 5.44 -7.23 -9.07
CA ARG A 142 5.06 -5.84 -8.86
C ARG A 142 5.78 -5.41 -7.57
N LEU A 143 6.51 -4.31 -7.60
CA LEU A 143 7.22 -3.68 -6.49
C LEU A 143 6.53 -3.79 -5.10
N HIS A 144 5.20 -3.73 -5.04
CA HIS A 144 4.43 -3.93 -3.81
C HIS A 144 4.63 -5.30 -3.13
N LEU A 145 5.00 -6.34 -3.87
CA LEU A 145 5.25 -7.68 -3.35
C LEU A 145 6.60 -7.74 -2.65
N LEU A 146 7.60 -6.98 -3.13
CA LEU A 146 8.89 -6.82 -2.44
C LEU A 146 8.69 -6.13 -1.08
N TRP A 147 7.84 -5.10 -1.05
CA TRP A 147 7.50 -4.39 0.19
C TRP A 147 6.72 -5.25 1.19
N ALA A 148 5.94 -6.23 0.73
CA ALA A 148 5.30 -7.20 1.61
C ALA A 148 6.23 -8.37 1.97
N ALA A 149 7.18 -8.71 1.09
CA ALA A 149 8.12 -9.80 1.30
C ALA A 149 9.10 -9.52 2.44
N LEU A 150 9.48 -8.25 2.67
CA LEU A 150 10.35 -7.87 3.78
C LEU A 150 9.79 -8.28 5.15
N PRO A 151 8.62 -7.76 5.59
CA PRO A 151 8.03 -8.21 6.85
C PRO A 151 7.64 -9.70 6.78
N GLY A 152 7.23 -10.22 5.62
CA GLY A 152 6.96 -11.65 5.45
C GLY A 152 8.16 -12.55 5.77
N GLY A 153 9.35 -12.19 5.30
CA GLY A 153 10.59 -12.92 5.56
C GLY A 153 10.98 -12.90 7.03
N ILE A 154 10.84 -11.75 7.69
CA ILE A 154 11.05 -11.63 9.14
C ILE A 154 10.06 -12.52 9.91
N GLY A 155 8.81 -12.57 9.47
CA GLY A 155 7.79 -13.45 10.03
C GLY A 155 8.15 -14.93 9.92
N VAL A 156 8.73 -15.35 8.79
CA VAL A 156 9.24 -16.72 8.61
C VAL A 156 10.34 -17.03 9.63
N VAL A 157 11.26 -16.10 9.89
CA VAL A 157 12.29 -16.28 10.94
C VAL A 157 11.64 -16.44 12.31
N GLY A 158 10.62 -15.64 12.64
CA GLY A 158 9.84 -15.80 13.86
C GLY A 158 9.19 -17.18 14.00
N VAL A 159 8.61 -17.72 12.92
CA VAL A 159 8.06 -19.10 12.90
C VAL A 159 9.17 -20.12 13.16
N VAL A 160 10.33 -19.98 12.53
CA VAL A 160 11.48 -20.88 12.75
C VAL A 160 11.90 -20.86 14.22
N VAL A 161 11.97 -19.69 14.85
CA VAL A 161 12.27 -19.55 16.29
C VAL A 161 11.24 -20.29 17.14
N VAL A 162 9.94 -20.10 16.89
CA VAL A 162 8.87 -20.77 17.64
C VAL A 162 8.99 -22.30 17.53
N VAL A 163 9.20 -22.81 16.31
CA VAL A 163 9.32 -24.26 16.07
C VAL A 163 10.58 -24.81 16.74
N ALA A 164 11.73 -24.15 16.59
CA ALA A 164 12.99 -24.57 17.20
C ALA A 164 12.93 -24.55 18.73
N ALA A 165 12.32 -23.52 19.32
CA ALA A 165 12.13 -23.40 20.75
C ALA A 165 11.20 -24.49 21.31
N ALA A 166 10.12 -24.81 20.59
CA ALA A 166 9.17 -25.83 21.01
C ALA A 166 9.74 -27.26 20.94
N TRP A 167 10.65 -27.53 20.00
CA TRP A 167 11.26 -28.84 19.80
C TRP A 167 12.43 -29.15 20.74
N ARG A 168 13.00 -28.14 21.41
CA ARG A 168 14.06 -28.38 22.38
C ARG A 168 13.49 -29.04 23.65
N PRO A 169 14.14 -30.12 24.16
CA PRO A 169 13.69 -30.88 25.32
C PRO A 169 13.73 -30.07 26.62
#